data_AF-A0A351XIT9-F1
#
_entry.id   AF-A0A351XIT9-F1
#
_cell.length_a   1.000
_cell.length_b   1.000
_cell.length_c   1.000
_cell.angle_alpha   90.00
_cell.angle_beta   90.00
_cell.angle_gamma   90.00
#
_symmetry.space_group_name_H-M   'P 1'
#
loop_
_entity.id
_entity.type
_entity.pdbx_description
1 polymer ?
#
loop_
_entity_poly.entity_id
_entity_poly.type
_entity_poly.pdbx_seq_one_letter_code
_entity_poly.pdbx_strand_id
1 'polypeptide(L)'
;MVYPSSRGGYGAQGVSVSMDDKTLVCPFPAEWCGKQPEELVKLTGIPTLRFCHPNAFLVVADRQEDAIKAAEMAVRQELHK
;
A
#
# COMPACT_ATOMS: atom_id res chain seq x y z
N MET A 1 3.51 7.80 2.20
CA MET A 1 4.80 8.19 1.60
C MET A 1 5.17 7.16 0.53
N VAL A 2 5.75 7.57 -0.61
CA VAL A 2 6.24 6.65 -1.66
C VAL A 2 7.75 6.84 -1.81
N TYR A 3 8.51 5.74 -1.91
CA TYR A 3 9.97 5.76 -1.95
C TYR A 3 10.55 4.56 -2.72
N PRO A 4 11.76 4.66 -3.28
CA PRO A 4 12.45 3.51 -3.89
C PRO A 4 12.78 2.46 -2.82
N SER A 5 12.45 1.21 -3.10
CA SER A 5 12.67 0.10 -2.17
C SER A 5 14.08 -0.49 -2.34
N SER A 6 14.77 -0.76 -1.23
CA SER A 6 16.04 -1.51 -1.24
C SER A 6 15.89 -2.96 -1.72
N ARG A 7 14.65 -3.45 -1.83
CA ARG A 7 14.30 -4.78 -2.37
C ARG A 7 13.83 -4.71 -3.83
N GLY A 8 14.09 -3.60 -4.52
CA GLY A 8 13.65 -3.33 -5.88
C GLY A 8 12.22 -2.78 -5.97
N GLY A 9 11.97 -1.98 -7.01
CA GLY A 9 10.72 -1.26 -7.20
C GLY A 9 10.51 -0.14 -6.18
N TYR A 10 9.25 0.10 -5.81
CA TYR A 10 8.83 1.24 -4.99
C TYR A 10 7.90 0.78 -3.87
N GLY A 11 8.19 1.23 -2.65
CA GLY A 11 7.34 1.05 -1.49
C GLY A 11 6.40 2.24 -1.32
N ALA A 12 5.17 1.96 -0.91
CA ALA A 12 4.27 2.98 -0.37
C ALA A 12 3.89 2.60 1.06
N GLN A 13 4.17 3.48 2.01
CA GLN A 13 3.97 3.23 3.44
C GLN A 13 2.99 4.24 4.04
N GLY A 14 2.09 3.75 4.89
CA GLY A 14 1.21 4.55 5.72
C GLY A 14 2.01 5.41 6.69
N VAL A 15 1.51 6.62 6.98
CA VAL A 15 2.14 7.53 7.94
C VAL A 15 1.47 7.35 9.29
N SER A 16 2.25 7.30 10.37
CA SER A 16 1.71 7.23 11.72
C SER A 16 1.14 8.57 12.17
N VAL A 17 0.15 8.55 13.09
CA VAL A 17 -0.48 9.76 13.63
C VAL A 17 0.56 10.69 14.27
N SER A 18 1.53 10.13 14.98
CA SER A 18 2.65 10.89 15.55
C SER A 18 3.91 10.02 15.68
N MET A 19 4.95 10.53 16.35
CA MET A 19 6.13 9.73 16.67
C MET A 19 5.84 8.71 17.78
N ASP A 20 5.02 9.08 18.76
CA ASP A 20 4.67 8.23 19.91
C ASP A 20 3.50 7.29 19.60
N ASP A 21 2.56 7.70 18.74
CA ASP A 21 1.43 6.88 18.30
C ASP A 21 1.71 6.26 16.92
N LYS A 22 1.90 4.93 16.91
CA LYS A 22 2.16 4.15 15.69
C LYS A 22 0.91 3.81 14.89
N THR A 23 -0.27 4.21 15.34
CA THR A 23 -1.51 4.07 14.56
C THR A 23 -1.35 4.79 13.23
N LEU A 24 -1.76 4.16 12.14
CA LEU A 24 -1.67 4.75 10.81
C LEU A 24 -2.82 5.71 10.57
N VAL A 25 -2.53 6.87 9.97
CA VAL A 25 -3.55 7.82 9.50
C VAL A 25 -4.43 7.18 8.42
N CYS A 26 -3.84 6.34 7.58
CA CYS A 26 -4.53 5.59 6.54
C CYS A 26 -3.83 4.24 6.35
N PRO A 27 -4.37 3.12 6.86
CA PRO A 27 -3.90 1.80 6.51
C PRO A 27 -4.28 1.45 5.07
N PHE A 28 -3.56 0.50 4.46
CA PHE A 28 -4.01 -0.12 3.21
C PHE A 28 -5.24 -1.01 3.46
N PRO A 29 -6.06 -1.30 2.43
CA PRO A 29 -7.25 -2.13 2.61
C PRO A 29 -6.94 -3.52 3.16
N ALA A 30 -7.72 -3.96 4.14
CA ALA A 30 -7.54 -5.26 4.80
C ALA A 30 -7.62 -6.43 3.82
N GLU A 31 -8.43 -6.32 2.76
CA GLU A 31 -8.58 -7.32 1.71
C GLU A 31 -7.30 -7.59 0.91
N TRP A 32 -6.34 -6.66 0.93
CA TRP A 32 -5.06 -6.81 0.24
C TRP A 32 -4.03 -7.56 1.09
N CYS A 33 -4.19 -7.56 2.41
CA CYS A 33 -3.17 -7.99 3.35
C CYS A 33 -2.78 -9.46 3.14
N GLY A 34 -1.50 -9.72 2.86
CA GLY A 34 -0.96 -11.07 2.66
C GLY A 34 -1.43 -11.79 1.39
N LYS A 35 -2.12 -11.08 0.48
CA LYS A 35 -2.54 -11.62 -0.82
C LYS A 35 -1.37 -11.86 -1.75
N GLN A 36 -1.49 -12.88 -2.61
CA GLN A 36 -0.50 -13.14 -3.65
C GLN A 36 -0.54 -12.05 -4.72
N PRO A 37 0.55 -11.82 -5.47
CA PRO A 37 0.61 -10.78 -6.51
C PRO A 37 -0.56 -10.83 -7.49
N GLU A 38 -0.94 -12.02 -7.97
CA GLU A 38 -2.03 -12.17 -8.95
C GLU A 38 -3.39 -11.80 -8.36
N GLU A 39 -3.62 -12.06 -7.07
CA GLU A 39 -4.82 -11.63 -6.37
C GLU A 39 -4.84 -10.11 -6.17
N LEU A 40 -3.71 -9.52 -5.80
CA LEU A 40 -3.57 -8.06 -5.64
C LEU A 40 -3.86 -7.33 -6.95
N VAL A 41 -3.30 -7.79 -8.07
CA VAL A 41 -3.58 -7.23 -9.40
C VAL A 41 -5.06 -7.34 -9.75
N LYS A 42 -5.71 -8.48 -9.46
CA LYS A 42 -7.15 -8.67 -9.71
C LYS A 42 -8.03 -7.76 -8.85
N LEU A 43 -7.69 -7.60 -7.57
CA LEU A 43 -8.45 -6.79 -6.62
C LEU A 43 -8.33 -5.29 -6.91
N THR A 44 -7.15 -4.85 -7.32
CA THR A 44 -6.83 -3.42 -7.42
C THR A 44 -6.80 -2.89 -8.84
N GLY A 45 -6.60 -3.76 -9.83
CA GLY A 45 -6.28 -3.38 -11.20
C GLY A 45 -4.89 -2.76 -11.38
N ILE A 46 -4.05 -2.74 -10.34
CA ILE A 46 -2.71 -2.14 -10.36
C ILE A 46 -1.72 -3.21 -10.85
N PRO A 47 -1.16 -3.11 -12.06
CA PRO A 47 -0.48 -4.24 -12.71
C PRO A 47 0.78 -4.72 -12.01
N THR A 48 1.53 -3.82 -11.37
CA THR A 48 2.81 -4.17 -10.75
C THR A 48 2.76 -4.24 -9.23
N LEU A 49 1.56 -4.17 -8.63
CA LEU A 49 1.39 -4.35 -7.19
C LEU A 49 1.61 -5.81 -6.81
N ARG A 50 2.69 -6.09 -6.07
CA ARG A 50 3.13 -7.47 -5.79
C ARG A 50 3.16 -7.83 -4.32
N PHE A 51 2.95 -6.86 -3.43
CA PHE A 51 2.98 -7.11 -1.99
C PHE A 51 2.12 -6.11 -1.24
N CYS A 52 1.38 -6.60 -0.25
CA CYS A 52 0.79 -5.82 0.82
C CYS A 52 1.11 -6.51 2.15
N HIS A 53 1.68 -5.77 3.09
CA HIS A 53 2.06 -6.30 4.40
C HIS A 53 0.82 -6.80 5.15
N PRO A 54 0.88 -7.93 5.88
CA PRO A 54 -0.27 -8.46 6.65
C PRO A 54 -0.92 -7.45 7.61
N ASN A 55 -0.12 -6.53 8.16
CA ASN A 55 -0.59 -5.45 9.04
C ASN A 55 -0.94 -4.14 8.29
N ALA A 56 -1.20 -4.20 6.99
CA ALA A 56 -1.68 -3.07 6.17
C ALA A 56 -0.83 -1.77 6.16
N PHE A 57 0.42 -1.80 6.61
CA PHE A 57 1.22 -0.57 6.72
C PHE A 57 2.05 -0.24 5.47
N LEU A 58 2.28 -1.22 4.59
CA LEU A 58 3.19 -1.11 3.45
C LEU A 58 2.67 -1.92 2.27
N VAL A 59 2.74 -1.34 1.08
CA VAL A 59 2.68 -2.07 -0.19
C VAL A 59 3.96 -1.89 -0.98
N VAL A 60 4.21 -2.80 -1.92
CA VAL A 60 5.33 -2.67 -2.85
C VAL A 60 4.85 -2.95 -4.28
N ALA A 61 5.26 -2.08 -5.21
CA ALA A 61 5.04 -2.24 -6.64
C ALA A 61 6.36 -2.16 -7.42
N ASP A 62 6.42 -2.65 -8.65
CA ASP A 62 7.63 -2.51 -9.48
C ASP A 62 7.78 -1.09 -10.04
N ARG A 63 6.66 -0.41 -10.31
CA ARG A 63 6.65 0.96 -10.85
C ARG A 63 6.24 1.97 -9.79
N GLN A 64 6.86 3.14 -9.83
CA GLN A 64 6.55 4.23 -8.90
C GLN A 64 5.10 4.69 -9.03
N GLU A 65 4.60 4.83 -10.25
CA GLU A 65 3.22 5.22 -10.54
C GLU A 65 2.19 4.27 -9.91
N ASP A 66 2.50 2.97 -9.85
CA ASP A 66 1.61 1.96 -9.32
C ASP A 66 1.63 1.96 -7.79
N ALA A 67 2.78 2.23 -7.16
CA ALA A 67 2.87 2.49 -5.73
C ALA A 67 2.11 3.76 -5.32
N ILE A 68 2.13 4.81 -6.15
CA ILE A 68 1.35 6.03 -5.96
C ILE A 68 -0.15 5.73 -6.07
N LYS A 69 -0.59 5.05 -7.14
CA LYS A 69 -2.01 4.65 -7.32
C LYS A 69 -2.53 3.83 -6.13
N ALA A 70 -1.71 2.92 -5.60
CA ALA A 70 -2.08 2.13 -4.44
C ALA A 70 -2.29 3.00 -3.19
N ALA A 71 -1.42 3.99 -2.95
CA ALA A 71 -1.57 4.94 -1.85
C ALA A 71 -2.81 5.83 -2.02
N GLU A 72 -3.05 6.35 -3.21
CA GLU A 72 -4.23 7.15 -3.53
C GLU A 72 -5.52 6.36 -3.34
N MET A 73 -5.54 5.09 -3.76
CA MET A 73 -6.70 4.22 -3.58
C MET A 73 -6.99 3.95 -2.10
N ALA A 74 -5.96 3.71 -1.29
CA ALA A 74 -6.11 3.54 0.15
C ALA A 74 -6.72 4.81 0.79
N VAL A 75 -6.17 5.98 0.50
CA VAL A 75 -6.69 7.27 1.01
C VAL A 75 -8.14 7.49 0.57
N ARG A 76 -8.45 7.22 -0.70
CA ARG A 76 -9.81 7.36 -1.21
C ARG A 76 -10.77 6.42 -0.49
N GLN A 77 -10.42 5.16 -0.26
CA GLN A 77 -11.29 4.22 0.44
C GLN A 77 -11.48 4.59 1.91
N GLU A 78 -10.44 5.09 2.59
CA GLU A 78 -10.53 5.54 3.98
C GLU A 78 -11.49 6.73 4.14
N LEU A 79 -11.47 7.68 3.19
CA LEU A 79 -12.37 8.85 3.21
C LEU A 79 -13.85 8.52 3.02
N HIS A 80 -14.20 7.31 2.58
CA HIS A 80 -15.59 6.88 2.35
C HIS A 80 -16.08 5.84 3.37
N LYS A 81 -15.34 5.65 4.48
CA LYS A 81 -15.79 4.87 5.64
C LYS A 81 -16.56 5.75 6.62
#